data_AF-A0A953E992-F1
#
_entry.id   AF-A0A953E992-F1
#
_cell.length_a   1.000
_cell.length_b   1.000
_cell.length_c   1.000
_cell.angle_alpha   90.00
_cell.angle_beta   90.00
_cell.angle_gamma   90.00
#
_symmetry.space_group_name_H-M   'P 1'
#
loop_
_entity.id
_entity.type
_entity.pdbx_description
1 polymer ?
#
loop_
_entity_poly.entity_id
_entity_poly.type
_entity_poly.pdbx_seq_one_letter_code
_entity_poly.pdbx_strand_id
1 'polypeptide(L)'
;AQNAFCDQGDAMAYPGSTCRTLPPGTTQSVQISIGSFANGVFSTSGSGDAVRAIVIQRQPPLLASLFLRGNFDIASQAVAQIQTSYKACILGLSGPTGVTIGGNSVLSGGNCTVMSNSAIKFNSAPTFQGAGWTIGATNGCSGGHCNDAGMPPHNYYELSATNPMSALDTMFNGISGNGPKVTCGNGQTCTMPAAEVYGDLTISNGGTMNLTANTTYIFYNASIKMTGGTLNGTNVNIVLLGNSSLTINGGIVNLTANPNSTYPELNGVLIYDRSNSAVKINGDAGSIMNGAMYFPNADVTMSGNATTTSGCLEVVASSVTIQGNFRLDSSGCPPNTVPKVQVVTLVQ
;
A
#
# COMPACT_ATOMS: atom_id res chain seq x y z
N ALA A 1 2.31 -14.06 -18.59
CA ALA A 1 1.52 -14.79 -19.61
C ALA A 1 1.92 -16.26 -19.54
N GLN A 2 0.95 -17.16 -19.39
CA GLN A 2 1.17 -18.61 -19.31
C GLN A 2 1.21 -19.15 -20.75
N ASN A 3 2.32 -19.73 -21.21
CA ASN A 3 2.37 -20.41 -22.51
C ASN A 3 2.33 -21.93 -22.29
N ALA A 4 1.25 -22.56 -22.75
CA ALA A 4 1.17 -24.02 -22.90
C ALA A 4 1.43 -24.44 -24.36
N PHE A 5 2.21 -23.64 -25.09
CA PHE A 5 2.61 -23.94 -26.47
C PHE A 5 3.82 -24.86 -26.39
N CYS A 6 3.68 -26.08 -26.92
CA CYS A 6 4.71 -27.11 -26.83
C CYS A 6 5.31 -27.32 -28.21
N ASP A 7 6.36 -26.57 -28.53
CA ASP A 7 7.23 -26.92 -29.65
C ASP A 7 8.30 -27.93 -29.18
N GLN A 8 8.75 -28.80 -30.09
CA GLN A 8 9.86 -29.71 -29.82
C GLN A 8 11.14 -28.89 -29.55
N GLY A 9 11.54 -28.79 -28.28
CA GLY A 9 12.77 -28.10 -27.86
C GLY A 9 12.57 -26.96 -26.85
N ASP A 10 11.34 -26.61 -26.48
CA ASP A 10 11.09 -25.57 -25.48
C ASP A 10 11.39 -26.05 -24.05
N ALA A 11 12.41 -25.46 -23.43
CA ALA A 11 12.87 -25.77 -22.07
C ALA A 11 12.05 -25.07 -20.96
N MET A 12 10.96 -24.38 -21.32
CA MET A 12 10.17 -23.52 -20.41
C MET A 12 8.71 -24.02 -20.28
N ALA A 13 8.50 -25.33 -20.26
CA ALA A 13 7.18 -25.90 -19.97
C ALA A 13 6.76 -25.52 -18.55
N TYR A 14 5.60 -24.86 -18.41
CA TYR A 14 5.04 -24.52 -17.11
C TYR A 14 4.72 -25.79 -16.29
N PRO A 15 4.99 -25.83 -14.97
CA PRO A 15 4.74 -27.00 -14.13
C PRO A 15 3.28 -27.47 -14.21
N GLY A 16 3.05 -28.72 -14.64
CA GLY A 16 1.71 -29.31 -14.77
C GLY A 16 1.01 -29.11 -16.11
N SER A 17 1.67 -28.49 -17.10
CA SER A 17 1.15 -28.43 -18.47
C SER A 17 1.21 -29.80 -19.17
N THR A 18 0.08 -30.27 -19.71
CA THR A 18 0.03 -31.46 -20.56
C THR A 18 0.20 -31.04 -22.02
N CYS A 19 1.40 -31.20 -22.56
CA CYS A 19 1.65 -30.99 -23.98
C CYS A 19 0.84 -31.99 -24.80
N ARG A 20 -0.10 -31.49 -25.61
CA ARG A 20 -0.86 -32.30 -26.56
C ARG A 20 -0.03 -32.43 -27.84
N THR A 21 0.13 -33.64 -28.35
CA THR A 21 0.78 -33.87 -29.65
C THR A 21 0.01 -33.16 -30.75
N LEU A 22 0.66 -32.19 -31.43
CA LEU A 22 0.08 -31.50 -32.56
C LEU A 22 -0.07 -32.44 -33.77
N PRO A 23 -1.11 -32.27 -34.60
CA PRO A 23 -1.24 -33.02 -35.85
C PRO A 23 -0.02 -32.83 -36.77
N PRO A 24 0.39 -33.85 -37.54
CA PRO A 24 1.51 -33.74 -38.46
C PRO A 24 1.39 -32.52 -39.39
N GLY A 25 2.47 -31.73 -39.49
CA GLY A 25 2.52 -30.51 -40.32
C GLY A 25 1.92 -29.26 -39.67
N THR A 26 1.45 -29.33 -38.42
CA THR A 26 1.04 -28.17 -37.62
C THR A 26 2.19 -27.70 -36.74
N THR A 27 2.51 -26.40 -36.76
CA THR A 27 3.46 -25.77 -35.82
C THR A 27 2.80 -24.58 -35.14
N GLN A 28 3.12 -24.34 -33.88
CA GLN A 28 2.70 -23.13 -33.16
C GLN A 28 3.93 -22.26 -32.90
N SER A 29 3.77 -20.98 -32.67
CA SER A 29 4.84 -20.12 -32.17
C SER A 29 4.26 -18.93 -31.43
N VAL A 30 5.02 -18.39 -30.48
CA VAL A 30 4.65 -17.19 -29.73
C VAL A 30 5.75 -16.16 -29.87
N GLN A 31 5.37 -14.95 -30.27
CA GLN A 31 6.25 -13.78 -30.28
C GLN A 31 5.80 -12.82 -29.19
N ILE A 32 6.71 -12.50 -28.28
CA ILE A 32 6.50 -11.49 -27.24
C ILE A 32 7.34 -10.27 -27.57
N SER A 33 6.72 -9.09 -27.61
CA SER A 33 7.41 -7.83 -27.84
C SER A 33 7.00 -6.80 -26.78
N ILE A 34 7.98 -6.03 -26.31
CA ILE A 34 7.77 -4.86 -25.44
C ILE A 34 7.60 -3.63 -26.33
N GLY A 35 6.82 -2.67 -25.87
CA GLY A 35 6.43 -1.52 -26.67
C GLY A 35 5.58 -0.50 -25.92
N SER A 36 5.00 0.42 -26.66
CA SER A 36 3.94 1.30 -26.18
C SER A 36 2.66 1.07 -26.96
N PHE A 37 1.51 1.25 -26.30
CA PHE A 37 0.20 1.12 -26.91
C PHE A 37 -0.56 2.44 -26.82
N ALA A 38 -0.85 3.04 -27.97
CA ALA A 38 -1.60 4.30 -28.04
C ALA A 38 -2.52 4.31 -29.26
N ASN A 39 -3.73 4.82 -29.09
CA ASN A 39 -4.74 4.96 -30.16
C ASN A 39 -5.00 3.66 -30.94
N GLY A 40 -4.99 2.51 -30.25
CA GLY A 40 -5.23 1.20 -30.87
C GLY A 40 -4.03 0.62 -31.65
N VAL A 41 -2.85 1.23 -31.54
CA VAL A 41 -1.64 0.80 -32.26
C VAL A 41 -0.53 0.46 -31.27
N PHE A 42 0.06 -0.73 -31.42
CA PHE A 42 1.24 -1.16 -30.67
C PHE A 42 2.52 -0.83 -31.44
N SER A 43 3.44 -0.08 -30.82
CA SER A 43 4.77 0.21 -31.35
C SER A 43 5.83 -0.56 -30.55
N THR A 44 6.62 -1.39 -31.23
CA THR A 44 7.70 -2.17 -30.59
C THR A 44 8.87 -1.28 -30.21
N SER A 45 9.36 -1.41 -28.97
CA SER A 45 10.55 -0.72 -28.44
C SER A 45 11.25 -1.59 -27.40
N GLY A 46 12.52 -1.30 -27.11
CA GLY A 46 13.29 -2.02 -26.07
C GLY A 46 12.81 -1.72 -24.63
N SER A 47 11.97 -0.72 -24.46
CA SER A 47 11.33 -0.32 -23.19
C SER A 47 9.97 0.31 -23.49
N GLY A 48 9.02 0.20 -22.57
CA GLY A 48 7.69 0.79 -22.75
C GLY A 48 6.71 0.33 -21.67
N ASP A 49 5.46 0.76 -21.82
CA ASP A 49 4.34 0.54 -20.90
C ASP A 49 3.39 -0.57 -21.37
N ALA A 50 3.67 -1.23 -22.50
CA ALA A 50 2.84 -2.28 -23.06
C ALA A 50 3.66 -3.52 -23.47
N VAL A 51 3.01 -4.68 -23.39
CA VAL A 51 3.52 -5.97 -23.86
C VAL A 51 2.51 -6.57 -24.84
N ARG A 52 2.99 -6.95 -26.03
CA ARG A 52 2.19 -7.65 -27.03
C ARG A 52 2.64 -9.09 -27.15
N ALA A 53 1.68 -10.01 -27.14
CA ALA A 53 1.86 -11.40 -27.48
C ALA A 53 1.15 -11.69 -28.81
N ILE A 54 1.87 -12.26 -29.77
CA ILE A 54 1.32 -12.76 -31.03
C ILE A 54 1.46 -14.28 -31.01
N VAL A 55 0.33 -14.98 -31.13
CA VAL A 55 0.27 -16.43 -31.28
C VAL A 55 0.06 -16.74 -32.75
N ILE A 56 0.92 -17.60 -33.31
CA ILE A 56 0.85 -18.01 -34.72
C ILE A 56 0.69 -19.53 -34.75
N GLN A 57 -0.28 -20.02 -35.51
CA GLN A 57 -0.44 -21.45 -35.79
C GLN A 57 -0.40 -21.69 -37.29
N ARG A 58 0.60 -22.44 -37.74
CA ARG A 58 0.74 -22.90 -39.11
C ARG A 58 -0.03 -24.18 -39.30
N GLN A 59 -0.99 -24.20 -40.23
CA GLN A 59 -1.78 -25.39 -40.54
C GLN A 59 -1.60 -25.83 -42.00
N PRO A 60 -1.57 -27.14 -42.27
CA PRO A 60 -1.61 -27.65 -43.63
C PRO A 60 -3.03 -27.48 -44.20
N PRO A 61 -3.17 -27.07 -45.47
CA PRO A 61 -4.48 -26.97 -46.09
C PRO A 61 -5.05 -28.36 -46.36
N LEU A 62 -6.00 -28.82 -45.55
CA LEU A 62 -6.62 -30.14 -45.74
C LEU A 62 -7.39 -30.20 -47.07
N LEU A 63 -8.50 -29.45 -47.19
CA LEU A 63 -9.26 -29.36 -48.45
C LEU A 63 -8.67 -28.36 -49.44
N ALA A 64 -8.02 -27.30 -48.94
CA ALA A 64 -7.47 -26.26 -49.80
C ALA A 64 -6.18 -26.70 -50.54
N SER A 65 -5.54 -27.81 -50.16
CA SER A 65 -4.36 -28.34 -50.87
C SER A 65 -4.65 -28.74 -52.32
N LEU A 66 -5.92 -29.02 -52.64
CA LEU A 66 -6.38 -29.32 -53.99
C LEU A 66 -6.34 -28.11 -54.95
N PHE A 67 -6.37 -26.89 -54.40
CA PHE A 67 -6.47 -25.64 -55.18
C PHE A 67 -5.38 -24.60 -54.85
N LEU A 68 -4.80 -24.66 -53.66
CA LEU A 68 -3.80 -23.73 -53.14
C LEU A 68 -2.57 -24.52 -52.65
N ARG A 69 -1.38 -24.13 -53.11
CA ARG A 69 -0.11 -24.72 -52.66
C ARG A 69 0.48 -23.88 -51.55
N GLY A 70 0.55 -24.42 -50.33
CA GLY A 70 1.25 -23.81 -49.19
C GLY A 70 0.50 -23.93 -47.87
N ASN A 71 1.24 -23.99 -46.76
CA ASN A 71 0.65 -23.90 -45.41
C ASN A 71 0.17 -22.47 -45.15
N PHE A 72 -0.87 -22.33 -44.33
CA PHE A 72 -1.38 -21.02 -43.91
C PHE A 72 -1.12 -20.78 -42.42
N ASP A 73 -0.75 -19.55 -42.10
CA ASP A 73 -0.49 -19.11 -40.73
C ASP A 73 -1.72 -18.36 -40.21
N ILE A 74 -2.31 -18.86 -39.12
CA ILE A 74 -3.39 -18.21 -38.39
C ILE A 74 -2.75 -17.48 -37.21
N ALA A 75 -2.84 -16.15 -37.20
CA ALA A 75 -2.29 -15.34 -36.13
C ALA A 75 -3.40 -14.68 -35.29
N SER A 76 -3.16 -14.58 -33.99
CA SER A 76 -3.95 -13.78 -33.06
C SER A 76 -2.98 -12.96 -32.21
N GLN A 77 -3.36 -11.73 -31.86
CA GLN A 77 -2.56 -10.88 -31.01
C GLN A 77 -3.37 -10.42 -29.79
N ALA A 78 -2.65 -10.26 -28.68
CA ALA A 78 -3.16 -9.67 -27.46
C ALA A 78 -2.15 -8.62 -26.96
N VAL A 79 -2.62 -7.48 -26.47
CA VAL A 79 -1.80 -6.41 -25.91
C VAL A 79 -2.24 -6.12 -24.49
N ALA A 80 -1.31 -6.20 -23.55
CA ALA A 80 -1.49 -5.72 -22.19
C ALA A 80 -0.74 -4.40 -21.98
N GLN A 81 -1.34 -3.47 -21.26
CA GLN A 81 -0.75 -2.16 -20.95
C GLN A 81 -0.80 -1.89 -19.44
N ILE A 82 0.24 -1.24 -18.93
CA ILE A 82 0.26 -0.69 -17.57
C ILE A 82 -0.57 0.59 -17.58
N GLN A 83 -1.73 0.56 -16.94
CA GLN A 83 -2.59 1.70 -16.74
C GLN A 83 -2.15 2.54 -15.54
N THR A 84 -2.58 3.81 -15.59
CA THR A 84 -2.25 4.92 -14.70
C THR A 84 -2.10 4.53 -13.23
N SER A 85 -1.09 5.11 -12.59
CA SER A 85 -0.81 4.83 -11.18
C SER A 85 -1.86 5.43 -10.26
N TYR A 86 -2.48 4.60 -9.43
CA TYR A 86 -3.35 5.07 -8.35
C TYR A 86 -2.55 5.36 -7.08
N LYS A 87 -2.99 6.37 -6.34
CA LYS A 87 -2.45 6.73 -5.02
C LYS A 87 -3.07 5.83 -3.96
N ALA A 88 -2.26 5.06 -3.25
CA ALA A 88 -2.73 4.30 -2.10
C ALA A 88 -2.72 5.18 -0.86
N CYS A 89 -3.77 5.12 -0.03
CA CYS A 89 -3.71 5.70 1.31
C CYS A 89 -3.51 4.64 2.39
N ILE A 90 -3.77 3.37 2.06
CA ILE A 90 -3.43 2.23 2.92
C ILE A 90 -2.57 1.29 2.09
N LEU A 91 -1.40 0.93 2.62
CA LEU A 91 -0.53 -0.09 2.03
C LEU A 91 -0.08 -1.08 3.11
N GLY A 92 -0.47 -2.35 2.94
CA GLY A 92 0.16 -3.46 3.65
C GLY A 92 1.34 -4.00 2.85
N LEU A 93 2.55 -3.95 3.42
CA LEU A 93 3.79 -4.33 2.75
C LEU A 93 4.05 -5.84 2.74
N SER A 94 3.67 -6.54 3.81
CA SER A 94 4.06 -7.95 4.01
C SER A 94 3.02 -8.75 4.83
N GLY A 95 3.36 -9.98 5.21
CA GLY A 95 2.50 -10.88 5.96
C GLY A 95 1.50 -11.69 5.11
N PRO A 96 0.83 -12.70 5.69
CA PRO A 96 -0.13 -13.55 4.96
C PRO A 96 -1.37 -12.76 4.51
N THR A 97 -1.70 -11.71 5.24
CA THR A 97 -2.78 -10.76 4.92
C THR A 97 -2.29 -9.37 5.28
N GLY A 98 -1.90 -8.59 4.28
CA GLY A 98 -1.28 -7.28 4.50
C GLY A 98 -2.31 -6.22 4.89
N VAL A 99 -3.58 -6.37 4.48
CA VAL A 99 -4.66 -5.48 4.93
C VAL A 99 -5.86 -6.29 5.37
N THR A 100 -6.35 -6.04 6.58
CA THR A 100 -7.58 -6.60 7.13
C THR A 100 -8.56 -5.49 7.46
N ILE A 101 -9.79 -5.58 6.97
CA ILE A 101 -10.86 -4.64 7.28
C ILE A 101 -12.01 -5.38 7.98
N GLY A 102 -12.42 -4.90 9.14
CA GLY A 102 -13.40 -5.55 10.00
C GLY A 102 -14.21 -4.59 10.87
N GLY A 103 -15.16 -5.12 11.65
CA GLY A 103 -15.93 -4.36 12.63
C GLY A 103 -17.03 -3.46 12.06
N ASN A 104 -17.54 -3.76 10.86
CA ASN A 104 -18.49 -2.90 10.12
C ASN A 104 -17.98 -1.45 9.98
N SER A 105 -16.68 -1.32 9.70
CA SER A 105 -15.98 -0.05 9.53
C SER A 105 -16.58 0.81 8.42
N VAL A 106 -16.75 2.11 8.69
CA VAL A 106 -17.07 3.12 7.68
C VAL A 106 -15.81 3.88 7.28
N LEU A 107 -15.36 3.68 6.05
CA LEU A 107 -14.24 4.40 5.45
C LEU A 107 -14.80 5.53 4.60
N SER A 108 -14.66 6.76 5.09
CA SER A 108 -15.14 7.97 4.41
C SER A 108 -13.99 8.74 3.80
N GLY A 109 -14.27 9.59 2.81
CA GLY A 109 -13.25 10.39 2.13
C GLY A 109 -13.27 10.13 0.63
N GLY A 110 -12.11 9.95 0.02
CA GLY A 110 -12.01 9.72 -1.41
C GLY A 110 -10.57 9.80 -1.92
N ASN A 111 -10.40 9.54 -3.22
CA ASN A 111 -9.09 9.51 -3.87
C ASN A 111 -8.07 8.63 -3.11
N CYS A 112 -8.52 7.48 -2.61
CA CYS A 112 -7.68 6.55 -1.88
C CYS A 112 -7.83 5.14 -2.46
N THR A 113 -6.68 4.53 -2.74
CA THR A 113 -6.59 3.09 -2.98
C THR A 113 -6.21 2.37 -1.70
N VAL A 114 -6.92 1.30 -1.37
CA VAL A 114 -6.50 0.34 -0.35
C VAL A 114 -5.70 -0.74 -1.05
N MET A 115 -4.40 -0.83 -0.77
CA MET A 115 -3.50 -1.77 -1.43
C MET A 115 -2.86 -2.75 -0.44
N SER A 116 -2.71 -4.00 -0.86
CA SER A 116 -1.92 -5.01 -0.16
C SER A 116 -0.90 -5.67 -1.08
N ASN A 117 0.37 -5.62 -0.70
CA ASN A 117 1.45 -6.41 -1.30
C ASN A 117 1.40 -7.90 -0.92
N SER A 118 0.29 -8.35 -0.32
CA SER A 118 -0.09 -9.75 -0.16
C SER A 118 -1.59 -9.91 -0.40
N ALA A 119 -2.33 -10.58 0.49
CA ALA A 119 -3.78 -10.72 0.37
C ALA A 119 -4.50 -9.64 1.21
N ILE A 120 -5.69 -9.22 0.74
CA ILE A 120 -6.63 -8.43 1.55
C ILE A 120 -7.65 -9.35 2.22
N LYS A 121 -8.10 -9.00 3.42
CA LYS A 121 -9.14 -9.74 4.14
C LYS A 121 -10.27 -8.84 4.60
N PHE A 122 -11.50 -9.22 4.29
CA PHE A 122 -12.69 -8.57 4.84
C PHE A 122 -13.37 -9.50 5.86
N ASN A 123 -13.18 -9.19 7.15
CA ASN A 123 -13.82 -9.92 8.25
C ASN A 123 -15.29 -9.56 8.45
N SER A 124 -15.73 -8.43 7.91
CA SER A 124 -17.10 -7.93 7.90
C SER A 124 -17.33 -7.09 6.65
N ALA A 125 -18.56 -6.69 6.35
CA ALA A 125 -18.87 -5.77 5.26
C ALA A 125 -18.48 -4.33 5.62
N PRO A 126 -17.41 -3.75 5.05
CA PRO A 126 -17.11 -2.33 5.23
C PRO A 126 -18.06 -1.47 4.39
N THR A 127 -18.23 -0.22 4.79
CA THR A 127 -18.90 0.80 3.95
C THR A 127 -17.87 1.82 3.49
N PHE A 128 -17.79 2.06 2.18
CA PHE A 128 -16.96 3.12 1.60
C PHE A 128 -17.85 4.31 1.23
N GLN A 129 -17.51 5.50 1.72
CA GLN A 129 -18.23 6.74 1.46
C GLN A 129 -17.35 7.73 0.71
N GLY A 130 -17.89 8.27 -0.38
CA GLY A 130 -17.23 9.21 -1.29
C GLY A 130 -16.65 8.56 -2.54
N ALA A 131 -16.08 9.38 -3.43
CA ALA A 131 -15.64 8.95 -4.76
C ALA A 131 -14.13 8.68 -4.82
N GLY A 132 -13.70 7.83 -5.76
CA GLY A 132 -12.28 7.55 -5.99
C GLY A 132 -11.66 6.53 -5.05
N TRP A 133 -12.49 5.72 -4.38
CA TRP A 133 -12.02 4.50 -3.72
C TRP A 133 -11.70 3.43 -4.75
N THR A 134 -10.59 2.73 -4.55
CA THR A 134 -10.29 1.47 -5.25
C THR A 134 -9.60 0.51 -4.30
N ILE A 135 -9.62 -0.78 -4.63
CA ILE A 135 -9.03 -1.84 -3.81
C ILE A 135 -8.10 -2.69 -4.64
N GLY A 136 -6.93 -2.98 -4.08
CA GLY A 136 -5.83 -3.65 -4.73
C GLY A 136 -5.22 -4.72 -3.85
N ALA A 137 -4.90 -5.88 -4.42
CA ALA A 137 -4.15 -6.91 -3.71
C ALA A 137 -3.35 -7.78 -4.67
N THR A 138 -2.16 -8.22 -4.25
CA THR A 138 -1.29 -9.12 -5.06
C THR A 138 -1.69 -10.60 -4.98
N ASN A 139 -2.19 -11.06 -3.83
CA ASN A 139 -2.52 -12.47 -3.58
C ASN A 139 -4.02 -12.70 -3.37
N GLY A 140 -4.84 -11.85 -3.97
CA GLY A 140 -6.29 -12.00 -3.93
C GLY A 140 -6.95 -11.42 -2.68
N CYS A 141 -8.21 -11.79 -2.51
CA CYS A 141 -9.04 -11.41 -1.38
C CYS A 141 -9.56 -12.64 -0.63
N SER A 142 -9.60 -12.54 0.69
CA SER A 142 -10.13 -13.56 1.59
C SER A 142 -11.25 -13.00 2.48
N GLY A 143 -12.21 -13.85 2.85
CA GLY A 143 -13.40 -13.45 3.61
C GLY A 143 -14.68 -13.44 2.77
N GLY A 144 -15.82 -13.27 3.43
CA GLY A 144 -17.15 -13.36 2.79
C GLY A 144 -17.55 -12.14 1.97
N HIS A 145 -16.79 -11.04 2.04
CA HIS A 145 -17.23 -9.72 1.59
C HIS A 145 -16.41 -9.15 0.41
N CYS A 146 -15.60 -9.97 -0.27
CA CYS A 146 -14.73 -9.51 -1.36
C CYS A 146 -15.46 -8.94 -2.58
N ASN A 147 -16.75 -9.29 -2.75
CA ASN A 147 -17.56 -8.95 -3.92
C ASN A 147 -18.94 -8.41 -3.52
N ASP A 148 -19.07 -7.86 -2.31
CA ASP A 148 -20.34 -7.33 -1.84
C ASP A 148 -20.81 -6.15 -2.69
N ALA A 149 -22.13 -6.01 -2.84
CA ALA A 149 -22.72 -4.87 -3.51
C ALA A 149 -22.36 -3.58 -2.76
N GLY A 150 -21.79 -2.60 -3.48
CA GLY A 150 -21.32 -1.34 -2.89
C GLY A 150 -19.82 -1.31 -2.57
N MET A 151 -19.08 -2.40 -2.84
CA MET A 151 -17.62 -2.36 -2.83
C MET A 151 -17.08 -1.44 -3.95
N PRO A 152 -15.99 -0.69 -3.69
CA PRO A 152 -15.27 0.04 -4.71
C PRO A 152 -14.76 -0.87 -5.83
N PRO A 153 -14.40 -0.30 -7.01
CA PRO A 153 -13.66 -1.03 -8.03
C PRO A 153 -12.43 -1.71 -7.42
N HIS A 154 -12.31 -3.01 -7.64
CA HIS A 154 -11.24 -3.81 -7.05
C HIS A 154 -10.49 -4.58 -8.13
N ASN A 155 -9.18 -4.69 -7.96
CA ASN A 155 -8.33 -5.53 -8.78
C ASN A 155 -7.50 -6.44 -7.87
N TYR A 156 -7.83 -7.71 -7.92
CA TYR A 156 -7.12 -8.75 -7.21
C TYR A 156 -6.11 -9.39 -8.15
N TYR A 157 -4.95 -9.77 -7.62
CA TYR A 157 -3.80 -10.28 -8.38
C TYR A 157 -3.09 -9.23 -9.24
N GLU A 158 -2.93 -8.03 -8.70
CA GLU A 158 -2.13 -6.97 -9.31
C GLU A 158 -0.66 -6.97 -8.85
N LEU A 159 0.14 -6.07 -9.41
CA LEU A 159 1.55 -5.92 -9.03
C LEU A 159 1.67 -5.26 -7.67
N SER A 160 2.69 -5.64 -6.89
CA SER A 160 3.00 -4.99 -5.63
C SER A 160 3.22 -3.49 -5.82
N ALA A 161 2.67 -2.68 -4.91
CA ALA A 161 2.94 -1.26 -4.86
C ALA A 161 4.36 -0.98 -4.38
N THR A 162 4.96 0.06 -4.95
CA THR A 162 6.27 0.55 -4.52
C THR A 162 6.14 1.27 -3.17
N ASN A 163 7.03 0.96 -2.23
CA ASN A 163 7.14 1.69 -0.97
C ASN A 163 7.94 3.00 -1.16
N PRO A 164 7.28 4.18 -1.16
CA PRO A 164 7.94 5.45 -1.44
C PRO A 164 8.81 5.92 -0.26
N MET A 165 8.59 5.39 0.95
CA MET A 165 9.25 5.77 2.20
C MET A 165 10.41 4.85 2.59
N SER A 166 10.78 3.90 1.74
CA SER A 166 11.86 2.93 2.01
C SER A 166 13.23 3.57 2.31
N ALA A 167 13.49 4.80 1.87
CA ALA A 167 14.71 5.53 2.22
C ALA A 167 14.84 5.81 3.74
N LEU A 168 13.71 5.91 4.47
CA LEU A 168 13.69 6.10 5.92
C LEU A 168 14.24 4.90 6.70
N ASP A 169 14.19 3.70 6.11
CA ASP A 169 14.60 2.45 6.75
C ASP A 169 16.08 2.48 7.16
N THR A 170 16.89 3.22 6.40
CA THR A 170 18.34 3.34 6.63
C THR A 170 18.77 4.69 7.20
N MET A 171 17.94 5.74 7.09
CA MET A 171 18.30 7.11 7.48
C MET A 171 18.81 7.21 8.92
N PHE A 172 18.12 6.57 9.86
CA PHE A 172 18.38 6.70 11.29
C PHE A 172 19.36 5.65 11.84
N ASN A 173 20.15 5.02 10.96
CA ASN A 173 21.21 4.10 11.36
C ASN A 173 22.24 4.84 12.23
N GLY A 174 22.48 4.33 13.44
CA GLY A 174 23.47 4.88 14.37
C GLY A 174 22.92 5.85 15.40
N ILE A 175 21.65 6.29 15.30
CA ILE A 175 21.01 7.02 16.40
C ILE A 175 20.72 6.04 17.54
N SER A 176 21.23 6.36 18.72
CA SER A 176 20.95 5.65 19.96
C SER A 176 21.11 6.60 21.14
N GLY A 177 20.47 6.29 22.27
CA GLY A 177 20.65 7.08 23.48
C GLY A 177 19.53 6.89 24.49
N ASN A 178 19.73 7.44 25.68
CA ASN A 178 18.69 7.56 26.68
C ASN A 178 18.27 9.02 26.76
N GLY A 179 16.98 9.26 26.57
CA GLY A 179 16.40 10.60 26.62
C GLY A 179 15.58 10.86 27.89
N PRO A 180 15.17 12.11 28.10
CA PRO A 180 14.22 12.44 29.16
C PRO A 180 12.90 11.71 28.93
N LYS A 181 12.28 11.30 30.03
CA LYS A 181 10.95 10.68 30.07
C LYS A 181 9.93 11.71 30.52
N VAL A 182 8.73 11.68 29.95
CA VAL A 182 7.67 12.62 30.31
C VAL A 182 6.39 11.86 30.62
N THR A 183 5.74 12.23 31.74
CA THR A 183 4.44 11.68 32.13
C THR A 183 3.47 12.83 32.41
N CYS A 184 2.35 12.84 31.70
CA CYS A 184 1.27 13.80 31.87
C CYS A 184 0.06 13.12 32.48
N GLY A 185 -0.17 13.39 33.76
CA GLY A 185 -1.31 12.96 34.53
C GLY A 185 -2.51 13.89 34.43
N ASN A 186 -3.56 13.58 35.18
CA ASN A 186 -4.82 14.31 35.18
C ASN A 186 -4.64 15.80 35.54
N GLY A 187 -5.17 16.71 34.72
CA GLY A 187 -5.10 18.16 34.90
C GLY A 187 -3.72 18.76 34.62
N GLN A 188 -2.74 17.94 34.24
CA GLN A 188 -1.39 18.41 33.92
C GLN A 188 -1.30 18.79 32.45
N THR A 189 -0.74 19.97 32.19
CA THR A 189 -0.27 20.36 30.85
C THR A 189 1.24 20.26 30.85
N CYS A 190 1.80 19.37 30.03
CA CYS A 190 3.24 19.23 29.89
C CYS A 190 3.70 19.50 28.46
N THR A 191 5.01 19.75 28.35
CA THR A 191 5.74 19.92 27.11
C THR A 191 6.93 18.98 27.10
N MET A 192 7.46 18.68 25.91
CA MET A 192 8.69 17.92 25.80
C MET A 192 9.88 18.83 26.13
N PRO A 193 10.82 18.40 26.99
CA PRO A 193 12.07 19.13 27.20
C PRO A 193 12.91 19.14 25.91
N ALA A 194 13.83 20.08 25.77
CA ALA A 194 14.76 20.08 24.64
C ALA A 194 15.74 18.89 24.78
N ALA A 195 15.72 17.97 23.80
CA ALA A 195 16.65 16.85 23.71
C ALA A 195 16.76 16.36 22.27
N GLU A 196 17.86 15.70 21.93
CA GLU A 196 18.06 15.07 20.62
C GLU A 196 17.34 13.71 20.52
N VAL A 197 17.28 12.98 21.64
CA VAL A 197 16.61 11.67 21.77
C VAL A 197 15.78 11.67 23.04
N TYR A 198 14.64 10.99 23.00
CA TYR A 198 13.63 10.93 24.05
C TYR A 198 13.42 9.51 24.57
N GLY A 199 13.12 9.42 25.87
CA GLY A 199 12.64 8.20 26.52
C GLY A 199 11.11 8.14 26.54
N ASP A 200 10.55 7.34 27.44
CA ASP A 200 9.10 7.10 27.53
C ASP A 200 8.26 8.38 27.58
N LEU A 201 7.16 8.38 26.82
CA LEU A 201 6.12 9.41 26.87
C LEU A 201 4.81 8.75 27.31
N THR A 202 4.29 9.15 28.46
CA THR A 202 3.00 8.66 28.97
C THR A 202 2.00 9.80 29.10
N ILE A 203 0.84 9.66 28.46
CA ILE A 203 -0.28 10.59 28.56
C ILE A 203 -1.47 9.84 29.17
N SER A 204 -1.83 10.24 30.38
CA SER A 204 -2.94 9.63 31.12
C SER A 204 -4.22 10.45 30.95
N ASN A 205 -5.34 9.89 31.40
CA ASN A 205 -6.63 10.57 31.32
C ASN A 205 -6.58 11.96 31.99
N GLY A 206 -7.11 12.98 31.30
CA GLY A 206 -7.09 14.38 31.71
C GLY A 206 -5.74 15.10 31.55
N GLY A 207 -4.68 14.42 31.11
CA GLY A 207 -3.39 15.03 30.80
C GLY A 207 -3.36 15.65 29.41
N THR A 208 -2.61 16.74 29.27
CA THR A 208 -2.37 17.41 27.98
C THR A 208 -0.87 17.46 27.68
N MET A 209 -0.47 16.90 26.54
CA MET A 209 0.88 16.98 26.01
C MET A 209 0.91 17.91 24.79
N ASN A 210 1.69 18.98 24.88
CA ASN A 210 1.89 19.91 23.78
C ASN A 210 3.31 19.76 23.24
N LEU A 211 3.42 19.21 22.03
CA LEU A 211 4.65 19.15 21.27
C LEU A 211 4.93 20.53 20.65
N THR A 212 6.16 21.02 20.82
CA THR A 212 6.68 22.20 20.13
C THR A 212 6.61 22.00 18.62
N ALA A 213 6.15 23.04 17.92
CA ALA A 213 5.97 23.00 16.47
C ALA A 213 7.30 22.92 15.70
N ASN A 214 7.24 22.44 14.46
CA ASN A 214 8.39 22.29 13.56
C ASN A 214 9.54 21.45 14.15
N THR A 215 9.21 20.45 14.98
CA THR A 215 10.17 19.65 15.75
C THR A 215 10.08 18.18 15.40
N THR A 216 11.24 17.51 15.29
CA THR A 216 11.34 16.05 15.16
C THR A 216 11.60 15.43 16.52
N TYR A 217 10.71 14.56 16.98
CA TYR A 217 10.85 13.82 18.24
C TYR A 217 11.34 12.41 17.96
N ILE A 218 12.59 12.13 18.32
CA ILE A 218 13.21 10.82 18.14
C ILE A 218 13.17 10.06 19.47
N PHE A 219 12.43 8.97 19.50
CA PHE A 219 12.27 8.07 20.65
C PHE A 219 13.13 6.83 20.44
N TYR A 220 13.96 6.47 21.42
CA TYR A 220 14.84 5.31 21.34
C TYR A 220 14.64 4.37 22.53
N ASN A 221 14.35 3.09 22.26
CA ASN A 221 13.98 2.10 23.30
C ASN A 221 12.91 2.63 24.26
N ALA A 222 11.90 3.31 23.73
CA ALA A 222 10.93 4.07 24.51
C ALA A 222 9.50 3.62 24.23
N SER A 223 8.66 3.71 25.26
CA SER A 223 7.22 3.48 25.17
C SER A 223 6.48 4.82 25.07
N ILE A 224 5.81 5.05 23.94
CA ILE A 224 4.80 6.11 23.79
C ILE A 224 3.44 5.50 24.10
N LYS A 225 2.86 5.87 25.24
CA LYS A 225 1.60 5.33 25.74
C LYS A 225 0.60 6.44 26.06
N MET A 226 -0.55 6.39 25.41
CA MET A 226 -1.68 7.26 25.69
C MET A 226 -2.89 6.42 26.09
N THR A 227 -3.47 6.69 27.27
CA THR A 227 -4.67 5.99 27.79
C THR A 227 -5.88 6.92 27.93
N GLY A 228 -5.83 8.09 27.28
CA GLY A 228 -6.76 9.20 27.43
C GLY A 228 -6.02 10.53 27.35
N GLY A 229 -6.73 11.64 27.61
CA GLY A 229 -6.16 12.98 27.55
C GLY A 229 -6.01 13.52 26.13
N THR A 230 -5.09 14.47 25.95
CA THR A 230 -4.90 15.21 24.69
C THR A 230 -3.42 15.25 24.30
N LEU A 231 -3.11 14.87 23.07
CA LEU A 231 -1.80 15.03 22.44
C LEU A 231 -1.91 16.06 21.30
N ASN A 232 -1.25 17.20 21.42
CA ASN A 232 -1.23 18.24 20.41
C ASN A 232 0.17 18.40 19.82
N GLY A 233 0.26 18.61 18.51
CA GLY A 233 1.51 18.92 17.82
C GLY A 233 1.25 19.39 16.40
N THR A 234 1.77 20.57 16.06
CA THR A 234 1.65 21.12 14.70
C THR A 234 3.00 21.06 14.02
N ASN A 235 3.06 20.50 12.82
CA ASN A 235 4.28 20.31 12.05
C ASN A 235 5.33 19.54 12.85
N VAL A 236 5.00 18.33 13.28
CA VAL A 236 5.91 17.47 14.04
C VAL A 236 6.18 16.18 13.29
N ASN A 237 7.32 15.56 13.57
CA ASN A 237 7.59 14.17 13.19
C ASN A 237 7.82 13.37 14.48
N ILE A 238 7.25 12.19 14.57
CA ILE A 238 7.49 11.24 15.66
C ILE A 238 8.23 10.05 15.08
N VAL A 239 9.46 9.83 15.55
CA VAL A 239 10.34 8.76 15.07
C VAL A 239 10.57 7.78 16.20
N LEU A 240 10.28 6.50 16.00
CA LEU A 240 10.48 5.44 16.97
C LEU A 240 11.57 4.48 16.47
N LEU A 241 12.62 4.33 17.28
CA LEU A 241 13.82 3.54 16.97
C LEU A 241 14.11 2.51 18.07
N GLY A 242 14.91 1.50 17.74
CA GLY A 242 15.23 0.40 18.66
C GLY A 242 13.98 -0.42 19.03
N ASN A 243 13.88 -0.85 20.28
CA ASN A 243 12.75 -1.62 20.82
C ASN A 243 11.62 -0.70 21.32
N SER A 244 11.33 0.36 20.58
CA SER A 244 10.26 1.30 20.94
C SER A 244 8.87 0.70 20.70
N SER A 245 7.84 1.33 21.26
CA SER A 245 6.44 0.91 21.06
C SER A 245 5.50 2.11 21.09
N LEU A 246 4.46 2.08 20.26
CA LEU A 246 3.39 3.08 20.22
C LEU A 246 2.03 2.47 20.56
N THR A 247 1.37 3.01 21.57
CA THR A 247 -0.02 2.66 21.91
C THR A 247 -0.82 3.91 22.22
N ILE A 248 -1.88 4.13 21.44
CA ILE A 248 -2.91 5.14 21.69
C ILE A 248 -4.21 4.38 21.98
N ASN A 249 -4.75 4.56 23.18
CA ASN A 249 -5.96 3.88 23.63
C ASN A 249 -6.90 4.86 24.35
N GLY A 250 -7.66 5.63 23.57
CA GLY A 250 -8.57 6.68 24.01
C GLY A 250 -7.90 8.06 24.04
N GLY A 251 -8.74 9.11 24.10
CA GLY A 251 -8.32 10.50 24.10
C GLY A 251 -8.24 11.11 22.70
N ILE A 252 -7.80 12.37 22.64
CA ILE A 252 -7.77 13.18 21.43
C ILE A 252 -6.32 13.35 20.96
N VAL A 253 -6.04 12.95 19.72
CA VAL A 253 -4.74 13.17 19.07
C VAL A 253 -4.90 14.22 17.98
N ASN A 254 -4.22 15.35 18.11
CA ASN A 254 -4.22 16.45 17.13
C ASN A 254 -2.79 16.67 16.64
N LEU A 255 -2.45 16.01 15.54
CA LEU A 255 -1.11 15.98 15.00
C LEU A 255 -1.10 16.33 13.51
N THR A 256 -0.16 17.19 13.10
CA THR A 256 0.13 17.44 11.69
C THR A 256 1.61 17.22 11.40
N ALA A 257 1.91 16.55 10.28
CA ALA A 257 3.28 16.25 9.87
C ALA A 257 4.07 17.53 9.56
N ASN A 258 5.36 17.51 9.88
CA ASN A 258 6.30 18.59 9.59
C ASN A 258 6.73 18.59 8.12
N PRO A 259 6.72 19.74 7.42
CA PRO A 259 7.59 19.95 6.27
C PRO A 259 9.04 20.03 6.76
N ASN A 260 9.70 18.88 6.87
CA ASN A 260 10.99 18.74 7.52
C ASN A 260 12.14 19.06 6.55
N SER A 261 12.87 20.15 6.81
CA SER A 261 14.08 20.52 6.05
C SER A 261 15.37 19.90 6.58
N THR A 262 15.39 19.46 7.85
CA THR A 262 16.54 18.80 8.47
C THR A 262 16.67 17.35 8.02
N TYR A 263 15.53 16.66 7.91
CA TYR A 263 15.38 15.29 7.41
C TYR A 263 14.40 15.31 6.23
N PRO A 264 14.86 15.57 4.99
CA PRO A 264 13.99 15.71 3.83
C PRO A 264 13.06 14.52 3.58
N GLU A 265 13.48 13.31 3.92
CA GLU A 265 12.69 12.09 3.74
C GLU A 265 11.57 11.95 4.78
N LEU A 266 11.60 12.72 5.89
CA LEU A 266 10.49 12.87 6.82
C LEU A 266 9.47 13.93 6.38
N ASN A 267 9.69 14.62 5.26
CA ASN A 267 8.75 15.61 4.76
C ASN A 267 7.40 14.96 4.44
N GLY A 268 6.36 15.34 5.20
CA GLY A 268 5.02 14.75 5.11
C GLY A 268 4.77 13.53 6.00
N VAL A 269 5.81 13.03 6.69
CA VAL A 269 5.72 11.84 7.55
C VAL A 269 5.41 12.26 8.98
N LEU A 270 4.24 11.91 9.47
CA LEU A 270 3.84 12.19 10.85
C LEU A 270 4.49 11.22 11.84
N ILE A 271 4.43 9.92 11.53
CA ILE A 271 4.99 8.87 12.39
C ILE A 271 5.87 7.97 11.53
N TYR A 272 7.09 7.72 11.99
CA TYR A 272 7.94 6.66 11.48
C TYR A 272 8.33 5.73 12.62
N ASP A 273 7.95 4.46 12.53
CA ASP A 273 8.35 3.44 13.51
C ASP A 273 9.13 2.34 12.82
N ARG A 274 10.43 2.27 13.11
CA ARG A 274 11.29 1.22 12.58
C ARG A 274 11.18 -0.08 13.38
N SER A 275 10.63 -0.03 14.59
CA SER A 275 10.52 -1.21 15.45
C SER A 275 9.58 -2.25 14.84
N ASN A 276 9.60 -3.45 15.41
CA ASN A 276 8.69 -4.55 15.06
C ASN A 276 7.57 -4.74 16.10
N SER A 277 7.45 -3.81 17.05
CA SER A 277 6.41 -3.85 18.07
C SER A 277 5.05 -3.58 17.43
N ALA A 278 4.04 -4.39 17.76
CA ALA A 278 2.69 -4.13 17.29
C ALA A 278 2.21 -2.73 17.75
N VAL A 279 1.65 -1.97 16.82
CA VAL A 279 1.17 -0.61 17.05
C VAL A 279 -0.35 -0.62 17.15
N LYS A 280 -0.88 0.00 18.21
CA LYS A 280 -2.32 0.18 18.39
C LYS A 280 -2.67 1.65 18.38
N ILE A 281 -3.54 2.05 17.45
CA ILE A 281 -4.10 3.39 17.36
C ILE A 281 -5.60 3.30 17.56
N ASN A 282 -6.06 3.66 18.75
CA ASN A 282 -7.47 3.71 19.12
C ASN A 282 -7.82 5.12 19.59
N GLY A 283 -8.08 6.01 18.64
CA GLY A 283 -8.41 7.42 18.90
C GLY A 283 -9.91 7.68 19.01
N ASP A 284 -10.28 8.78 19.66
CA ASP A 284 -11.66 9.26 19.74
C ASP A 284 -12.03 10.12 18.52
N ALA A 285 -13.33 10.27 18.25
CA ALA A 285 -13.87 10.91 17.03
C ALA A 285 -13.37 12.33 16.74
N GLY A 286 -12.86 13.04 17.75
CA GLY A 286 -12.24 14.37 17.61
C GLY A 286 -10.77 14.35 17.20
N SER A 287 -10.15 13.19 17.04
CA SER A 287 -8.73 13.08 16.70
C SER A 287 -8.49 13.46 15.24
N ILE A 288 -7.48 14.30 15.03
CA ILE A 288 -6.98 14.76 13.74
C ILE A 288 -5.53 14.27 13.60
N MET A 289 -5.29 13.37 12.65
CA MET A 289 -3.96 12.93 12.28
C MET A 289 -3.76 13.26 10.80
N ASN A 290 -2.92 14.26 10.52
CA ASN A 290 -2.64 14.70 9.16
C ASN A 290 -1.18 14.37 8.81
N GLY A 291 -0.98 13.47 7.84
CA GLY A 291 0.34 13.04 7.37
C GLY A 291 0.44 11.54 7.13
N ALA A 292 1.60 11.11 6.65
CA ALA A 292 1.91 9.70 6.44
C ALA A 292 2.39 9.03 7.73
N MET A 293 1.85 7.85 8.03
CA MET A 293 2.29 7.01 9.13
C MET A 293 2.93 5.75 8.55
N TYR A 294 4.21 5.55 8.87
CA TYR A 294 5.06 4.54 8.26
C TYR A 294 5.61 3.57 9.31
N PHE A 295 5.25 2.29 9.18
CA PHE A 295 5.50 1.21 10.12
C PHE A 295 6.02 -0.04 9.40
N PRO A 296 7.17 0.02 8.70
CA PRO A 296 7.60 -1.03 7.76
C PRO A 296 7.67 -2.44 8.34
N ASN A 297 7.95 -2.55 9.63
CA ASN A 297 8.19 -3.83 10.32
C ASN A 297 7.11 -4.17 11.36
N ALA A 298 6.09 -3.33 11.53
CA ALA A 298 5.11 -3.48 12.60
C ALA A 298 3.70 -3.73 12.05
N ASP A 299 2.95 -4.56 12.78
CA ASP A 299 1.53 -4.76 12.56
C ASP A 299 0.75 -3.63 13.22
N VAL A 300 -0.03 -2.90 12.44
CA VAL A 300 -0.78 -1.73 12.89
C VAL A 300 -2.25 -2.07 13.01
N THR A 301 -2.82 -1.92 14.21
CA THR A 301 -4.26 -2.00 14.43
C THR A 301 -4.83 -0.62 14.67
N MET A 302 -5.70 -0.18 13.79
CA MET A 302 -6.44 1.07 13.89
C MET A 302 -7.90 0.77 14.26
N SER A 303 -8.29 1.18 15.45
CA SER A 303 -9.67 1.07 15.94
C SER A 303 -10.22 2.43 16.38
N GLY A 304 -11.52 2.56 16.57
CA GLY A 304 -12.13 3.81 17.01
C GLY A 304 -12.55 4.73 15.86
N ASN A 305 -12.56 6.04 16.10
CA ASN A 305 -12.99 7.02 15.11
C ASN A 305 -11.89 8.06 14.94
N ALA A 306 -11.34 8.25 13.75
CA ALA A 306 -10.43 9.37 13.48
C ALA A 306 -10.81 10.10 12.20
N THR A 307 -10.68 11.42 12.24
CA THR A 307 -10.99 12.29 11.11
C THR A 307 -9.73 12.95 10.58
N THR A 308 -9.77 13.34 9.32
CA THR A 308 -8.71 14.12 8.68
C THR A 308 -9.30 15.44 8.25
N THR A 309 -8.57 16.53 8.44
CA THR A 309 -9.00 17.87 8.04
C THR A 309 -8.26 18.37 6.80
N SER A 310 -7.05 17.87 6.56
CA SER A 310 -6.15 18.35 5.49
C SER A 310 -6.23 17.56 4.18
N GLY A 311 -6.98 16.45 4.14
CA GLY A 311 -6.99 15.56 2.98
C GLY A 311 -5.71 14.73 2.82
N CYS A 312 -4.88 14.65 3.86
CA CYS A 312 -3.71 13.76 3.89
C CYS A 312 -3.71 12.87 5.13
N LEU A 313 -4.01 11.59 4.96
CA LEU A 313 -3.72 10.53 5.92
C LEU A 313 -3.41 9.25 5.17
N GLU A 314 -2.17 8.80 5.33
CA GLU A 314 -1.65 7.61 4.68
C GLU A 314 -1.08 6.67 5.74
N VAL A 315 -1.29 5.37 5.56
CA VAL A 315 -0.79 4.34 6.45
C VAL A 315 -0.08 3.29 5.62
N VAL A 316 1.21 3.17 5.83
CA VAL A 316 2.05 2.15 5.21
C VAL A 316 2.65 1.31 6.34
N ALA A 317 2.32 0.03 6.40
CA ALA A 317 2.78 -0.84 7.48
C ALA A 317 3.14 -2.23 6.99
N SER A 318 3.78 -3.05 7.83
CA SER A 318 3.94 -4.48 7.54
C SER A 318 2.58 -5.10 7.26
N SER A 319 1.65 -4.98 8.22
CA SER A 319 0.23 -5.27 8.02
C SER A 319 -0.65 -4.20 8.67
N VAL A 320 -1.82 -3.95 8.10
CA VAL A 320 -2.79 -2.96 8.58
C VAL A 320 -4.11 -3.66 8.89
N THR A 321 -4.61 -3.50 10.10
CA THR A 321 -5.93 -3.95 10.52
C THR A 321 -6.80 -2.75 10.89
N ILE A 322 -7.94 -2.61 10.21
CA ILE A 322 -8.88 -1.51 10.43
C ILE A 322 -10.17 -2.05 11.07
N GLN A 323 -10.53 -1.51 12.22
CA GLN A 323 -11.69 -1.87 13.04
C GLN A 323 -12.37 -0.61 13.60
N GLY A 324 -12.78 0.30 12.72
CA GLY A 324 -13.34 1.59 13.13
C GLY A 324 -13.75 2.47 11.96
N ASN A 325 -14.16 3.71 12.24
CA ASN A 325 -14.57 4.66 11.22
C ASN A 325 -13.47 5.69 10.99
N PHE A 326 -12.98 5.76 9.75
CA PHE A 326 -11.86 6.61 9.40
C PHE A 326 -12.20 7.47 8.20
N ARG A 327 -11.79 8.74 8.23
CA ARG A 327 -11.79 9.60 7.05
C ARG A 327 -10.40 9.59 6.41
N LEU A 328 -10.23 8.88 5.29
CA LEU A 328 -8.93 8.73 4.61
C LEU A 328 -8.95 9.45 3.26
N ASP A 329 -7.84 10.11 2.93
CA ASP A 329 -7.68 10.90 1.71
C ASP A 329 -6.17 11.07 1.44
N SER A 330 -5.77 10.91 0.18
CA SER A 330 -4.37 11.07 -0.28
C SER A 330 -4.15 12.31 -1.15
N SER A 331 -5.19 13.13 -1.37
CA SER A 331 -5.14 14.29 -2.26
C SER A 331 -4.17 15.37 -1.78
N GLY A 332 -4.08 15.55 -0.45
CA GLY A 332 -3.19 16.53 0.19
C GLY A 332 -1.81 16.00 0.54
N CYS A 333 -1.50 14.73 0.27
CA CYS A 333 -0.23 14.14 0.71
C CYS A 333 0.95 14.48 -0.21
N PRO A 334 2.14 14.76 0.37
CA PRO A 334 3.35 14.96 -0.42
C PRO A 334 3.67 13.76 -1.32
N PRO A 335 4.08 13.97 -2.59
CA PRO A 335 4.28 12.88 -3.55
C PRO A 335 5.29 11.80 -3.14
N ASN A 336 6.21 12.13 -2.22
CA ASN A 336 7.24 11.23 -1.68
C ASN A 336 6.72 10.32 -0.54
N THR A 337 5.51 10.53 -0.03
CA THR A 337 4.90 9.64 0.97
C THR A 337 3.86 8.71 0.37
N VAL A 338 3.29 9.09 -0.78
CA VAL A 338 2.16 8.41 -1.39
C VAL A 338 2.60 7.15 -2.15
N PRO A 339 2.18 5.94 -1.73
CA PRO A 339 2.46 4.74 -2.48
C PRO A 339 1.71 4.72 -3.80
N LYS A 340 2.39 4.18 -4.81
CA LYS A 340 1.93 4.13 -6.18
C LYS A 340 1.63 2.69 -6.56
N VAL A 341 0.38 2.44 -6.92
CA VAL A 341 -0.08 1.16 -7.46
C VAL A 341 0.00 1.23 -8.98
N GLN A 342 0.35 0.13 -9.63
CA GLN A 342 0.30 -0.02 -11.09
C GLN A 342 -0.70 -1.11 -11.44
N VAL A 343 -1.62 -0.82 -12.35
CA VAL A 343 -2.62 -1.79 -12.83
C VAL A 343 -2.25 -2.23 -14.23
N VAL A 344 -2.32 -3.53 -14.52
CA VAL A 344 -2.13 -4.07 -15.88
C VAL A 344 -3.49 -4.42 -16.45
N THR A 345 -3.84 -3.86 -17.61
CA THR A 345 -5.09 -4.17 -18.31
C THR A 345 -4.82 -4.76 -19.68
N LEU A 346 -5.69 -5.68 -20.11
CA LEU A 346 -5.72 -6.10 -21.51
C LEU A 346 -6.43 -5.00 -22.32
N VAL A 347 -5.74 -4.47 -23.33
CA VAL A 347 -6.22 -3.36 -24.16
C VAL A 347 -6.53 -3.79 -25.60
N GLN A 348 -6.06 -4.97 -26.01
CA GLN A 348 -6.37 -5.59 -27.30
C GLN A 348 -6.25 -7.11 -27.22
#